data_AF-A0A7C5H7Q1-F1
#
_entry.id   AF-A0A7C5H7Q1-F1
#
_cell.length_a   1.000
_cell.length_b   1.000
_cell.length_c   1.000
_cell.angle_alpha   90.00
_cell.angle_beta   90.00
_cell.angle_gamma   90.00
#
_symmetry.space_group_name_H-M   'P 1'
#
loop_
_entity.id
_entity.type
_entity.pdbx_description
1 polymer ?
#
loop_
_entity_poly.entity_id
_entity_poly.type
_entity_poly.pdbx_seq_one_letter_code
_entity_poly.pdbx_strand_id
1 'polypeptide(L)'
;MLDLRYIPTNNTWSRVKKAYDEGYRNKDASLDDWADPDWAFFHNREEMPIHFIGVWDTVGALGVPDDLEIFNFFDDKKKWQFHDTSLGDNVKHARHAMAIDEMRSCFCVTRWENAIHHPDAVELWFPGVHSDVGGGYAEC
;
A
#
# COMPACT_ATOMS: atom_id res chain seq x y z
N MET A 1 -10.41 -10.15 -4.55
CA MET A 1 -10.92 -8.76 -4.70
C MET A 1 -12.44 -8.79 -4.63
N LEU A 2 -13.06 -7.90 -3.85
CA LEU A 2 -14.52 -7.84 -3.66
C LEU A 2 -15.24 -7.50 -4.97
N ASP A 3 -16.23 -8.30 -5.38
CA ASP A 3 -17.05 -8.05 -6.57
C ASP A 3 -18.30 -7.25 -6.21
N LEU A 4 -18.36 -6.02 -6.72
CA LEU A 4 -19.41 -5.05 -6.42
C LEU A 4 -20.36 -4.82 -7.60
N ARG A 5 -20.19 -5.52 -8.74
CA ARG A 5 -20.88 -5.23 -10.01
C ARG A 5 -22.40 -5.32 -9.93
N TYR A 6 -22.93 -6.13 -9.01
CA TYR A 6 -24.35 -6.40 -8.86
C TYR A 6 -24.92 -5.90 -7.52
N ILE A 7 -24.15 -5.08 -6.79
CA ILE A 7 -24.57 -4.52 -5.50
C ILE A 7 -25.18 -3.13 -5.71
N PRO A 8 -26.40 -2.87 -5.19
CA PRO A 8 -26.99 -1.54 -5.20
C PRO A 8 -26.07 -0.49 -4.54
N THR A 9 -25.96 0.70 -5.13
CA THR A 9 -25.01 1.75 -4.71
C THR A 9 -25.12 2.15 -3.24
N ASN A 10 -26.32 2.11 -2.66
CA ASN A 10 -26.56 2.39 -1.25
C ASN A 10 -25.89 1.36 -0.30
N ASN A 11 -25.64 0.15 -0.79
CA ASN A 11 -24.99 -0.94 -0.06
C ASN A 11 -23.51 -1.11 -0.43
N THR A 12 -23.05 -0.53 -1.55
CA THR A 12 -21.64 -0.64 -1.98
C THR A 12 -20.68 -0.05 -0.94
N TRP A 13 -20.97 1.17 -0.48
CA TRP A 13 -20.07 1.86 0.45
C TRP A 13 -20.03 1.23 1.84
N SER A 14 -21.13 0.66 2.32
CA SER A 14 -21.13 -0.08 3.59
C SER A 14 -20.29 -1.34 3.49
N ARG A 15 -20.36 -2.09 2.38
CA ARG A 15 -19.49 -3.25 2.13
C ARG A 15 -18.02 -2.87 2.05
N VAL A 16 -17.68 -1.83 1.28
CA VAL A 16 -16.29 -1.34 1.17
C VAL A 16 -15.77 -0.92 2.54
N LYS A 17 -16.56 -0.18 3.33
CA LYS A 17 -16.18 0.25 4.67
C LYS A 17 -15.94 -0.93 5.61
N LYS A 18 -16.85 -1.91 5.62
CA LYS A 18 -16.70 -3.14 6.43
C LYS A 18 -15.45 -3.91 6.02
N ALA A 19 -15.23 -4.11 4.72
CA ALA A 19 -14.03 -4.77 4.20
C ALA A 19 -12.74 -4.07 4.62
N TYR A 20 -12.74 -2.73 4.61
CA TYR A 20 -11.60 -1.95 5.04
C TYR A 20 -11.38 -2.03 6.56
N ASP A 21 -12.42 -1.81 7.37
CA ASP A 21 -12.31 -1.72 8.83
C ASP A 21 -12.10 -3.06 9.51
N GLU A 22 -12.80 -4.10 9.06
CA GLU A 22 -12.82 -5.41 9.71
C GLU A 22 -11.92 -6.44 9.02
N GLY A 23 -11.61 -6.23 7.73
CA GLY A 23 -10.70 -7.08 6.97
C GLY A 23 -9.30 -6.48 6.86
N TYR A 24 -9.15 -5.38 6.12
CA TYR A 24 -7.82 -4.81 5.83
C TYR A 24 -7.11 -4.25 7.08
N ARG A 25 -7.82 -3.55 7.97
CA ARG A 25 -7.23 -2.97 9.18
C ARG A 25 -6.98 -4.00 10.29
N ASN A 26 -7.60 -5.18 10.20
CA ASN A 26 -7.46 -6.25 11.19
C ASN A 26 -6.66 -7.40 10.59
N LYS A 27 -5.33 -7.37 10.76
CA LYS A 27 -4.40 -8.34 10.16
C LYS A 27 -4.65 -9.80 10.57
N ASP A 28 -5.34 -10.04 11.68
CA ASP A 28 -5.63 -11.39 12.19
C ASP A 28 -6.96 -11.95 11.66
N ALA A 29 -7.78 -11.14 10.97
CA ALA A 29 -9.09 -11.57 10.49
C ALA A 29 -8.99 -12.30 9.14
N SER A 30 -9.52 -13.51 9.08
CA SER A 30 -9.75 -14.22 7.84
C SER A 30 -10.96 -13.65 7.08
N LEU A 31 -11.05 -13.92 5.78
CA LEU A 31 -12.20 -13.51 4.97
C LEU A 31 -13.54 -13.98 5.56
N ASP A 32 -13.59 -15.16 6.16
CA ASP A 32 -14.82 -15.73 6.72
C ASP A 32 -15.20 -15.08 8.08
N ASP A 33 -14.29 -14.33 8.71
CA ASP A 33 -14.55 -13.59 9.95
C ASP A 33 -15.34 -12.29 9.70
N TRP A 34 -15.15 -11.64 8.55
CA TRP A 34 -15.70 -10.31 8.27
C TRP A 34 -16.58 -10.20 7.02
N ALA A 35 -16.45 -11.09 6.03
CA ALA A 35 -17.29 -11.04 4.82
C ALA A 35 -18.64 -11.73 5.06
N ASP A 36 -19.74 -11.13 4.59
CA ASP A 36 -21.04 -11.81 4.69
C ASP A 36 -21.11 -12.95 3.65
N PRO A 37 -21.89 -14.03 3.91
CA PRO A 37 -21.91 -15.22 3.05
C PRO A 37 -22.34 -14.98 1.60
N ASP A 38 -23.07 -13.90 1.33
CA ASP A 38 -23.55 -13.51 0.00
C ASP A 38 -22.54 -12.63 -0.77
N TRP A 39 -21.37 -12.36 -0.21
CA TRP A 39 -20.35 -11.55 -0.87
C TRP A 39 -19.65 -12.36 -1.96
N ALA A 40 -19.74 -11.85 -3.19
CA ALA A 40 -18.98 -12.37 -4.31
C ALA A 40 -17.57 -11.74 -4.34
N PHE A 41 -16.60 -12.53 -4.76
CA PHE A 41 -15.24 -12.07 -5.00
C PHE A 41 -14.84 -12.46 -6.42
N PHE A 42 -14.13 -11.57 -7.10
CA PHE A 42 -13.53 -11.90 -8.39
C PHE A 42 -12.67 -13.16 -8.27
N HIS A 43 -12.78 -14.02 -9.28
CA HIS A 43 -12.07 -15.31 -9.38
C HIS A 43 -12.43 -16.33 -8.29
N ASN A 44 -13.60 -16.23 -7.63
CA ASN A 44 -14.09 -17.23 -6.68
C ASN A 44 -13.06 -17.65 -5.60
N ARG A 45 -12.23 -16.70 -5.14
CA ARG A 45 -11.14 -16.95 -4.18
C ARG A 45 -9.95 -17.75 -4.71
N GLU A 46 -9.86 -17.98 -6.03
CA GLU A 46 -8.66 -18.56 -6.65
C GLU A 46 -7.48 -17.58 -6.56
N GLU A 47 -6.27 -18.14 -6.44
CA GLU A 47 -5.04 -17.37 -6.43
C GLU A 47 -4.86 -16.62 -7.76
N MET A 48 -4.73 -15.31 -7.67
CA MET A 48 -4.44 -14.45 -8.82
C MET A 48 -2.99 -13.96 -8.71
N PRO A 49 -2.03 -14.67 -9.35
CA PRO A 49 -0.63 -14.30 -9.25
C PRO A 49 -0.38 -12.96 -9.97
N ILE A 50 0.24 -12.03 -9.26
CA ILE A 50 0.79 -10.81 -9.83
C ILE A 50 2.15 -11.16 -10.40
N HIS A 51 2.29 -11.09 -11.72
CA HIS A 51 3.55 -11.46 -12.36
C HIS A 51 4.69 -10.52 -11.95
N PHE A 52 4.44 -9.22 -11.88
CA PHE A 52 5.47 -8.23 -11.56
C PHE A 52 4.89 -7.03 -10.82
N ILE A 53 5.60 -6.56 -9.79
CA ILE A 53 5.39 -5.26 -9.16
C ILE A 53 6.70 -4.47 -9.26
N GLY A 54 6.61 -3.29 -9.87
CA GLY A 54 7.68 -2.30 -9.90
C GLY A 54 7.21 -1.03 -9.22
N VAL A 55 8.01 -0.52 -8.29
CA VAL A 55 7.75 0.74 -7.59
C VAL A 55 9.01 1.61 -7.59
N TRP A 56 8.79 2.92 -7.55
CA TRP A 56 9.83 3.93 -7.45
C TRP A 56 9.60 4.72 -6.18
N ASP A 57 10.62 4.76 -5.33
CA ASP A 57 10.76 5.58 -4.14
C ASP A 57 9.47 5.74 -3.33
N THR A 58 8.93 4.62 -2.86
CA THR A 58 7.62 4.56 -2.20
C THR A 58 7.61 5.45 -0.95
N VAL A 59 6.68 6.41 -0.86
CA VAL A 59 6.55 7.30 0.31
C VAL A 59 5.37 6.88 1.18
N GLY A 60 5.64 6.65 2.47
CA GLY A 60 4.68 6.05 3.41
C GLY A 60 3.81 7.03 4.18
N ALA A 61 4.11 8.33 4.10
CA ALA A 61 3.34 9.37 4.75
C ALA A 61 2.10 9.68 3.91
N LEU A 62 0.89 9.53 4.46
CA LEU A 62 -0.24 10.33 3.97
C LEU A 62 0.01 11.80 4.34
N GLY A 63 0.88 12.46 3.57
CA GLY A 63 0.81 13.88 3.24
C GLY A 63 0.63 14.91 4.36
N VAL A 64 1.05 14.67 5.61
CA VAL A 64 1.13 15.75 6.61
C VAL A 64 2.56 16.32 6.59
N PRO A 65 2.76 17.55 6.10
CA PRO A 65 4.07 18.21 6.11
C PRO A 65 4.53 18.47 7.56
N ASP A 66 5.78 18.14 7.89
CA ASP A 66 6.36 18.33 9.23
C ASP A 66 6.50 19.82 9.62
N ASP A 67 6.34 20.74 8.67
CA ASP A 67 6.34 22.20 8.84
C ASP A 67 5.11 22.74 9.62
N LEU A 68 4.18 21.86 10.00
CA LEU A 68 3.09 22.15 10.93
C LEU A 68 3.33 21.44 12.28
N GLU A 69 4.41 21.80 12.98
CA GLU A 69 4.78 21.29 14.31
C GLU A 69 3.66 21.39 15.38
N ILE A 70 2.57 22.11 15.10
CA ILE A 70 1.45 22.36 16.01
C ILE A 70 0.39 21.23 15.96
N PHE A 71 0.32 20.43 14.90
CA PHE A 71 -0.64 19.31 14.78
C PHE A 71 -0.09 17.95 15.23
N ASN A 72 1.23 17.85 15.43
CA ASN A 72 1.93 16.62 15.79
C ASN A 72 1.61 16.05 17.19
N PHE A 73 0.82 16.76 18.02
CA PHE A 73 0.39 16.30 19.35
C PHE A 73 -1.00 15.67 19.39
N PHE A 74 -1.83 15.80 18.34
CA PHE A 74 -3.24 15.37 18.36
C PHE A 74 -3.63 14.36 17.29
N ASP A 75 -2.78 14.10 16.29
CA ASP A 75 -3.09 13.14 15.22
C ASP A 75 -2.43 11.78 15.48
N ASP A 76 -3.27 10.75 15.67
CA ASP A 76 -2.85 9.36 15.71
C ASP A 76 -2.12 9.02 14.40
N LYS A 77 -0.78 9.01 14.40
CA LYS A 77 0.06 8.58 13.27
C LYS A 77 -0.37 7.22 12.69
N LYS A 78 -0.99 6.37 13.53
CA LYS A 78 -1.60 5.09 13.14
C LYS A 78 -2.78 5.19 12.18
N LYS A 79 -3.42 6.34 11.98
CA LYS A 79 -4.54 6.49 11.02
C LYS A 79 -4.08 6.77 9.59
N TRP A 80 -2.85 7.23 9.42
CA TRP A 80 -2.37 7.87 8.18
C TRP A 80 -1.08 7.24 7.63
N GLN A 81 -0.68 6.07 8.15
CA GLN A 81 0.45 5.30 7.64
C GLN A 81 -0.08 4.08 6.88
N PHE A 82 0.70 3.58 5.91
CA PHE A 82 0.42 2.29 5.31
C PHE A 82 0.31 1.24 6.42
N HIS A 83 -0.86 0.61 6.50
CA HIS A 83 -1.15 -0.39 7.52
C HIS A 83 -0.45 -1.72 7.22
N ASP A 84 -0.10 -1.94 5.96
CA ASP A 84 0.64 -3.10 5.50
C ASP A 84 1.58 -2.67 4.35
N THR A 85 2.88 -2.88 4.54
CA THR A 85 3.90 -2.71 3.49
C THR A 85 4.52 -4.05 3.11
N SER A 86 3.93 -5.17 3.52
CA SER A 86 4.34 -6.49 3.08
C SER A 86 3.94 -6.74 1.64
N LEU A 87 4.83 -7.37 0.87
CA LEU A 87 4.49 -7.97 -0.40
C LEU A 87 3.58 -9.17 -0.15
N GLY A 88 2.47 -9.25 -0.88
CA GLY A 88 1.61 -10.43 -0.85
C GLY A 88 2.30 -11.64 -1.49
N ASP A 89 2.00 -12.84 -0.98
CA ASP A 89 2.57 -14.11 -1.48
C ASP A 89 2.24 -14.40 -2.95
N ASN A 90 1.23 -13.71 -3.50
CA ASN A 90 0.83 -13.82 -4.90
C ASN A 90 1.75 -13.04 -5.86
N VAL A 91 2.71 -12.26 -5.35
CA VAL A 91 3.65 -11.48 -6.17
C VAL A 91 4.83 -12.36 -6.60
N LYS A 92 5.05 -12.52 -7.90
CA LYS A 92 6.15 -13.36 -8.40
C LYS A 92 7.48 -12.62 -8.44
N HIS A 93 7.48 -11.37 -8.88
CA HIS A 93 8.68 -10.57 -9.07
C HIS A 93 8.45 -9.15 -8.53
N ALA A 94 9.28 -8.68 -7.61
CA ALA A 94 9.14 -7.35 -7.01
C ALA A 94 10.43 -6.53 -7.16
N ARG A 95 10.34 -5.29 -7.64
CA ARG A 95 11.46 -4.36 -7.83
C ARG A 95 11.15 -2.99 -7.24
N HIS A 96 12.06 -2.48 -6.42
CA HIS A 96 11.96 -1.15 -5.80
C HIS A 96 13.23 -0.34 -6.11
N ALA A 97 13.09 0.76 -6.83
CA ALA A 97 14.16 1.74 -7.03
C ALA A 97 14.02 2.87 -6.00
N MET A 98 15.01 3.08 -5.14
CA MET A 98 14.96 4.02 -4.02
C MET A 98 15.95 5.18 -4.22
N ALA A 99 15.54 6.40 -3.89
CA ALA A 99 16.37 7.60 -4.01
C ALA A 99 17.32 7.73 -2.81
N ILE A 100 18.63 7.66 -3.05
CA ILE A 100 19.62 7.75 -1.97
C ILE A 100 19.84 9.17 -1.45
N ASP A 101 19.59 10.17 -2.30
CA ASP A 101 19.86 11.59 -1.99
C ASP A 101 18.61 12.34 -1.52
N GLU A 102 17.44 11.68 -1.41
CA GLU A 102 16.22 12.29 -0.87
C GLU A 102 16.33 12.48 0.65
N MET A 103 16.34 13.73 1.10
CA MET A 103 16.55 14.09 2.51
C MET A 103 15.33 14.72 3.18
N ARG A 104 14.23 14.98 2.44
CA ARG A 104 13.02 15.55 3.03
C ARG A 104 12.31 14.48 3.86
N SER A 105 12.04 14.79 5.14
CA SER A 105 11.38 13.86 6.06
C SER A 105 10.02 13.36 5.55
N CYS A 106 9.27 14.23 4.88
CA CYS A 106 7.99 13.90 4.28
C CYS A 106 8.08 12.96 3.05
N PHE A 107 9.29 12.70 2.53
CA PHE A 107 9.57 11.76 1.45
C PHE A 107 10.43 10.57 1.91
N CYS A 108 10.43 10.26 3.21
CA CYS A 108 11.16 9.10 3.72
C CYS A 108 10.67 7.82 3.03
N VAL A 109 11.61 7.08 2.43
CA VAL A 109 11.31 5.86 1.68
C VAL A 109 10.74 4.78 2.57
N THR A 110 9.69 4.14 2.09
CA THR A 110 8.95 3.05 2.74
C THR A 110 9.31 1.75 2.07
N ARG A 111 10.10 0.95 2.78
CA ARG A 111 10.58 -0.35 2.33
C ARG A 111 9.55 -1.44 2.62
N TRP A 112 9.63 -2.54 1.87
CA TRP A 112 8.76 -3.68 2.15
C TRP A 112 9.22 -4.42 3.41
N GLU A 113 8.28 -4.70 4.32
CA GLU A 113 8.54 -5.39 5.60
C GLU A 113 9.16 -6.79 5.40
N ASN A 114 8.72 -7.49 4.36
CA ASN A 114 9.12 -8.87 4.07
C ASN A 114 10.04 -9.01 2.85
N ALA A 115 10.68 -7.93 2.38
CA ALA A 115 11.55 -7.97 1.19
C ALA A 115 12.62 -9.08 1.28
N ILE A 116 13.25 -9.23 2.45
CA ILE A 116 14.32 -10.22 2.69
C ILE A 116 13.80 -11.66 2.64
N HIS A 117 12.52 -11.87 2.95
CA HIS A 117 11.88 -13.19 2.98
C HIS A 117 11.17 -13.54 1.68
N HIS A 118 10.96 -12.56 0.80
CA HIS A 118 10.30 -12.77 -0.48
C HIS A 118 11.29 -13.40 -1.49
N PRO A 119 10.89 -14.46 -2.22
CA PRO A 119 11.81 -15.25 -3.05
C PRO A 119 12.44 -14.47 -4.20
N ASP A 120 11.77 -13.44 -4.72
CA ASP A 120 12.29 -12.58 -5.78
C ASP A 120 11.87 -11.10 -5.59
N ALA A 121 12.18 -10.55 -4.42
CA ALA A 121 12.12 -9.11 -4.19
C ALA A 121 13.52 -8.49 -4.23
N VAL A 122 13.65 -7.35 -4.91
CA VAL A 122 14.91 -6.62 -5.01
C VAL A 122 14.64 -5.14 -4.75
N GLU A 123 15.34 -4.57 -3.78
CA GLU A 123 15.37 -3.13 -3.51
C GLU A 123 16.78 -2.60 -3.82
N LEU A 124 16.89 -1.58 -4.66
CA LEU A 124 18.16 -0.96 -5.04
C LEU A 124 18.12 0.54 -4.85
N TRP A 125 19.24 1.09 -4.39
CA TRP A 125 19.46 2.52 -4.25
C TRP A 125 20.01 3.10 -5.55
N PHE A 126 19.44 4.21 -5.98
CA PHE A 126 19.85 4.96 -7.16
C PHE A 126 20.24 6.39 -6.74
N PRO A 127 21.23 7.00 -7.43
CA PRO A 127 21.58 8.39 -7.22
C PRO A 127 20.42 9.32 -7.60
N GLY A 128 20.30 10.44 -6.90
CA GLY A 128 19.27 11.46 -7.08
C GLY A 128 18.21 11.47 -5.97
N VAL A 129 17.34 12.48 -6.03
CA VAL A 129 16.19 12.68 -5.13
C VAL A 129 14.92 12.02 -5.71
N HIS A 130 13.79 12.10 -5.01
CA HIS A 130 12.54 11.39 -5.35
C HIS A 130 12.16 11.44 -6.85
N SER A 131 12.20 12.62 -7.46
CA SER A 131 11.85 12.81 -8.88
C SER A 131 12.99 12.48 -9.86
N ASP A 132 14.23 12.35 -9.41
CA ASP A 132 15.32 11.82 -10.26
C ASP A 132 15.14 10.32 -10.50
N VAL A 133 14.65 9.59 -9.48
CA VAL A 133 14.38 8.15 -9.56
C VAL A 133 12.99 7.87 -10.11
N GLY A 134 11.95 8.54 -9.60
CA GLY A 134 10.56 8.34 -10.01
C GLY A 134 10.15 9.07 -11.30
N GLY A 135 10.98 10.01 -11.77
CA GLY A 135 10.64 10.92 -12.86
C GLY A 135 9.75 12.09 -12.42
N GLY A 136 9.46 12.98 -13.38
CA GLY A 136 8.54 14.12 -13.19
C GLY A 136 9.17 15.51 -13.33
N TYR A 137 10.49 15.62 -13.51
CA TYR A 137 11.10 16.87 -13.94
C TYR A 137 10.74 17.18 -15.39
N ALA A 138 10.52 18.46 -15.70
CA ALA A 138 10.34 18.91 -17.07
C ALA A 138 11.67 18.79 -17.83
N GLU A 139 11.60 18.44 -19.12
CA GLU A 139 12.76 18.48 -20.00
C GLU A 139 13.22 19.94 -20.18
N CYS A 140 14.52 20.17 -20.04
CA CYS A 140 15.15 21.48 -20.17
C CYS A 140 15.62 21.74 -21.60
#